data_AF-A0A358DFG5-F1
#
_entry.id   AF-A0A358DFG5-F1
#
_cell.length_a   1.000
_cell.length_b   1.000
_cell.length_c   1.000
_cell.angle_alpha   90.00
_cell.angle_beta   90.00
_cell.angle_gamma   90.00
#
_symmetry.space_group_name_H-M   'P 1'
#
loop_
_entity.id
_entity.type
_entity.pdbx_description
1 polymer ?
#
loop_
_entity_poly.entity_id
_entity_poly.type
_entity_poly.pdbx_seq_one_letter_code
_entity_poly.pdbx_strand_id
1 'polypeptide(L)' 'PYIDSFNTAFFLVATLLMAFKKLENWQFWIIGNIVSIPIYASQGLYFTSAQYAIFLVLAISGWKEWKRKINYK' A
#
# COMPACT_ATOMS: atom_id res chain seq x y z
N PRO A 1 -4.75 13.27 -14.78
CA PRO A 1 -5.06 12.16 -15.71
C PRO A 1 -4.02 11.02 -15.69
N TYR A 2 -2.74 11.28 -16.01
CA TYR A 2 -1.72 10.22 -16.09
C TYR A 2 -1.32 9.66 -14.71
N ILE A 3 -1.19 10.54 -13.71
CA ILE A 3 -0.82 10.17 -12.33
C ILE A 3 -1.92 9.32 -11.67
N ASP A 4 -3.18 9.65 -11.92
CA ASP A 4 -4.33 8.93 -11.36
C ASP A 4 -4.46 7.51 -11.95
N SER A 5 -4.24 7.37 -13.26
CA SER A 5 -4.22 6.06 -13.92
C SER A 5 -3.07 5.19 -13.44
N PHE A 6 -1.88 5.77 -13.22
CA PHE A 6 -0.75 5.05 -12.66
C PHE A 6 -1.03 4.56 -11.24
N ASN A 7 -1.59 5.43 -10.39
CA ASN A 7 -1.95 5.07 -9.01
C ASN A 7 -2.97 3.92 -9.00
N THR A 8 -3.98 3.97 -9.87
CA THR A 8 -5.00 2.92 -9.99
C THR A 8 -4.39 1.59 -10.44
N ALA A 9 -3.55 1.60 -11.48
CA ALA A 9 -2.85 0.40 -11.95
C ALA A 9 -1.93 -0.19 -10.86
N PHE A 10 -1.23 0.66 -10.11
CA PHE A 10 -0.38 0.25 -8.99
C PHE A 10 -1.18 -0.46 -7.90
N PHE A 11 -2.32 0.12 -7.47
CA PHE A 11 -3.19 -0.51 -6.48
C PHE A 11 -3.85 -1.79 -6.98
N LEU A 12 -4.16 -1.88 -8.28
CA LEU A 12 -4.67 -3.11 -8.89
C LEU A 12 -3.64 -4.24 -8.81
N VAL A 13 -2.39 -3.96 -9.17
CA VAL A 13 -1.27 -4.90 -9.06
C VAL A 13 -1.04 -5.29 -7.59
N ALA A 14 -1.04 -4.34 -6.68
CA ALA A 14 -0.91 -4.62 -5.25
C ALA A 14 -2.07 -5.50 -4.72
N THR A 15 -3.29 -5.33 -5.21
CA THR A 15 -4.42 -6.19 -4.82
C THR A 15 -4.30 -7.60 -5.40
N LEU A 16 -3.79 -7.72 -6.64
CA LEU A 16 -3.49 -9.02 -7.25
C LEU A 16 -2.39 -9.77 -6.49
N LEU A 17 -1.29 -9.10 -6.12
CA LEU A 17 -0.23 -9.71 -5.31
C LEU A 17 -0.75 -10.16 -3.93
N MET A 18 -1.71 -9.41 -3.35
CA MET A 18 -2.39 -9.82 -2.13
C MET A 18 -3.20 -11.11 -2.34
N ALA A 19 -3.92 -11.23 -3.45
CA ALA A 19 -4.66 -12.44 -3.81
C ALA A 19 -3.73 -13.66 -4.00
N PHE A 20 -2.52 -13.45 -4.53
CA PHE A 20 -1.49 -14.49 -4.66
C PHE A 20 -0.74 -14.82 -3.36
N LYS A 21 -1.08 -14.19 -2.23
CA LYS A 21 -0.48 -14.48 -0.91
C LYS A 21 1.05 -14.39 -0.90
N LYS A 22 1.63 -13.52 -1.74
CA LYS A 22 3.08 -13.28 -1.81
C LYS A 22 3.53 -12.30 -0.74
N LEU A 23 4.74 -12.49 -0.20
CA LEU A 23 5.26 -11.61 0.87
C LEU A 23 5.66 -10.23 0.32
N GLU A 24 6.07 -10.19 -0.95
CA GLU A 24 6.43 -9.00 -1.71
C GLU A 24 5.27 -8.01 -1.82
N ASN A 25 4.02 -8.50 -1.72
CA ASN A 25 2.82 -7.67 -1.69
C ASN A 25 2.94 -6.52 -0.68
N TRP A 26 3.41 -6.83 0.54
CA TRP A 26 3.45 -5.84 1.62
C TRP A 26 4.43 -4.70 1.33
N GLN A 27 5.54 -4.97 0.65
CA GLN A 27 6.50 -3.94 0.24
C GLN A 27 5.90 -3.01 -0.81
N PHE A 28 5.13 -3.54 -1.77
CA PHE A 28 4.40 -2.74 -2.75
C PHE A 28 3.39 -1.81 -2.10
N TRP A 29 2.58 -2.32 -1.16
CA TRP A 29 1.63 -1.48 -0.42
C TRP A 29 2.33 -0.38 0.37
N ILE A 30 3.45 -0.67 1.05
CA ILE A 30 4.19 0.35 1.82
C ILE A 30 4.73 1.45 0.90
N ILE A 31 5.37 1.08 -0.21
CA ILE A 31 5.94 2.04 -1.16
C ILE A 31 4.85 2.90 -1.79
N GLY A 32 3.74 2.30 -2.23
CA GLY A 32 2.61 3.01 -2.82
C GLY A 32 2.03 4.04 -1.87
N ASN A 33 1.70 3.62 -0.64
CA ASN A 33 1.15 4.52 0.36
C ASN A 33 2.10 5.67 0.71
N ILE A 34 3.42 5.43 0.85
CA ILE A 34 4.42 6.48 1.11
C ILE A 34 4.46 7.52 0.00
N VAL A 35 4.33 7.10 -1.26
CA VAL A 35 4.34 8.03 -2.41
C VAL A 35 3.00 8.76 -2.55
N SER A 36 1.89 8.07 -2.30
CA SER A 36 0.54 8.65 -2.40
C SER A 36 0.28 9.73 -1.34
N ILE A 37 0.75 9.55 -0.09
CA ILE A 37 0.50 10.52 1.01
C ILE A 37 0.93 11.96 0.66
N PRO A 38 2.20 12.25 0.28
CA PRO A 38 2.63 13.62 -0.05
C PRO A 38 2.00 14.15 -1.33
N ILE A 39 1.73 13.30 -2.32
CA ILE A 39 1.03 13.69 -3.55
C ILE A 39 -0.37 14.21 -3.21
N TYR A 40 -1.17 13.41 -2.50
CA TYR A 40 -2.55 13.80 -2.15
C TYR A 40 -2.60 14.94 -1.13
N ALA A 41 -1.61 15.03 -0.23
CA ALA A 41 -1.49 16.17 0.68
C ALA A 41 -1.20 17.48 -0.07
N SER A 42 -0.33 17.46 -1.08
CA SER A 42 -0.03 18.65 -1.92
C SER A 42 -1.22 19.09 -2.77
N GLN A 43 -2.13 18.17 -3.09
CA GLN A 43 -3.37 18.45 -3.83
C GLN A 43 -4.50 19.00 -2.92
N GLY A 44 -4.26 19.17 -1.62
CA GLY A 44 -5.27 19.59 -0.64
C GLY A 44 -6.29 18.49 -0.28
N LEU A 45 -6.05 17.25 -0.73
CA LEU A 45 -6.90 16.09 -0.47
C LEU A 45 -6.52 15.43 0.86
N TYR A 46 -6.70 16.17 1.95
CA TYR A 46 -6.30 15.74 3.29
C TYR A 46 -6.96 14.43 3.72
N PHE A 47 -8.25 14.24 3.42
CA PHE A 47 -8.98 13.01 3.75
C PHE A 47 -8.36 11.78 3.08
N THR A 48 -8.10 11.88 1.78
CA THR A 48 -7.47 10.80 0.99
C THR A 48 -6.05 10.52 1.49
N SER A 49 -5.27 11.56 1.81
CA SER A 49 -3.93 11.38 2.37
C SER A 49 -3.94 10.66 3.73
N ALA A 50 -4.92 10.97 4.59
CA ALA A 50 -5.10 10.31 5.88
C ALA A 50 -5.51 8.84 5.71
N GLN A 51 -6.39 8.53 4.74
CA GLN A 51 -6.74 7.15 4.41
C GLN A 51 -5.50 6.35 3.98
N TYR A 52 -4.63 6.91 3.13
CA TYR A 52 -3.38 6.26 2.73
C TYR A 52 -2.40 6.09 3.91
N ALA A 53 -2.38 7.02 4.87
CA ALA A 53 -1.60 6.85 6.10
C ALA A 53 -2.12 5.66 6.95
N ILE A 54 -3.43 5.47 7.05
CA ILE A 54 -4.02 4.30 7.73
C ILE A 54 -3.65 3.01 7.00
N PHE A 55 -3.74 2.99 5.67
CA PHE A 55 -3.32 1.83 4.87
C PHE A 55 -1.83 1.52 5.00
N LEU A 56 -0.97 2.53 5.16
CA LEU A 56 0.45 2.33 5.46
C LEU A 56 0.65 1.56 6.77
N VAL A 57 -0.06 1.94 7.84
CA VAL A 57 0.01 1.26 9.14
C VAL A 57 -0.49 -0.19 9.05
N LEU A 58 -1.58 -0.41 8.30
CA LEU A 58 -2.11 -1.75 8.07
C LEU A 58 -1.14 -2.61 7.25
N ALA A 59 -0.49 -2.04 6.24
CA ALA A 59 0.51 -2.73 5.43
C ALA A 59 1.73 -3.16 6.26
N ILE A 60 2.22 -2.30 7.17
CA ILE A 60 3.30 -2.63 8.10
C ILE A 60 2.88 -3.75 9.06
N SER A 61 1.66 -3.68 9.59
CA SER A 61 1.12 -4.67 10.52
C SER A 61 0.96 -6.03 9.85
N GLY A 62 0.40 -6.05 8.63
CA GLY A 62 0.26 -7.26 7.83
C GLY A 62 1.60 -7.88 7.42
N TRP A 63 2.60 -7.05 7.10
CA TRP A 63 3.96 -7.53 6.85
C TRP A 63 4.57 -8.25 8.06
N LYS A 64 4.45 -7.65 9.25
CA LYS A 64 4.93 -8.25 10.51
C LYS A 64 4.24 -9.59 10.78
N GLU A 65 2.93 -9.63 10.60
CA GLU A 65 2.13 -10.84 10.84
C GLU A 65 2.49 -11.96 9.86
N TRP A 66 2.73 -11.63 8.59
CA TRP A 66 3.14 -12.61 7.59
C TRP A 66 4.56 -13.12 7.80
N LYS A 67 5.48 -12.23 8.16
CA LYS A 67 6.85 -12.60 8.53
C LYS A 67 6.87 -13.56 9.72
N ARG A 68 6.00 -13.31 10.70
CA ARG A 68 5.78 -14.22 11.84
C ARG A 68 5.26 -15.60 11.37
N LYS A 69 4.28 -15.63 10.46
CA LYS A 69 3.74 -16.90 9.92
C LYS A 69 4.76 -17.71 9.12
N ILE A 70 5.66 -17.07 8.38
CA ILE A 70 6.71 -17.79 7.63
C ILE A 70 7.80 -18.31 8.56
N ASN A 71 8.22 -17.53 9.57
CA ASN A 71 9.22 -18.00 10.54
C ASN A 71 8.71 -19.13 11.46
N TYR A 72 7.40 -19.36 11.51
CA TYR A 72 6.79 -20.43 12.32
C TYR A 72 6.65 -21.75 11.55
N LYS A 73 7.11 -21.81 10.29
CA LYS A 73 7.03 -22.99 9.43
C LYS A 73 8.43 -23.48 9.09
#